data_AF-A0A6C1NKH4-F1
#
_entry.id   AF-A0A6C1NKH4-F1
#
_cell.length_a   1.000
_cell.length_b   1.000
_cell.length_c   1.000
_cell.angle_alpha   90.00
_cell.angle_beta   90.00
_cell.angle_gamma   90.00
#
_symmetry.space_group_name_H-M   'P 1'
#
loop_
_entity.id
_entity.type
_entity.pdbx_description
1 polymer ?
#
loop_
_entity_poly.entity_id
_entity_poly.type
_entity_poly.pdbx_seq_one_letter_code
_entity_poly.pdbx_strand_id
1 'polypeptide(L)'
;MANQTPAEFQRQLCEENPHDHSDLSALFLNCTLKPSPQTSHTRGLIDVSAGIMEANDVSVEVLRPVDHPVAHGVYPDMTEHGWNEDAWPAIQKKVMAADILVLGTPIWLGEKSSVCTQVVDRGGGPRAPPTWTPSPVAPPTTSPSETPPS
;
A
#
# COMPACT_ATOMS: atom_id res chain seq x y z
N MET A 1 28.27 -20.81 -15.62
CA MET A 1 26.89 -20.31 -15.45
C MET A 1 26.77 -19.09 -16.32
N ALA A 2 25.81 -19.04 -17.25
CA ALA A 2 25.63 -17.86 -18.09
C ALA A 2 25.17 -16.68 -17.22
N ASN A 3 25.76 -15.51 -17.41
CA ASN A 3 25.40 -14.32 -16.65
C ASN A 3 24.12 -13.73 -17.26
N GLN A 4 22.96 -14.06 -16.69
CA GLN A 4 21.67 -13.49 -17.10
C GLN A 4 21.60 -12.00 -16.75
N THR A 5 20.89 -11.22 -17.55
CA THR A 5 20.57 -9.82 -17.19
C THR A 5 19.49 -9.78 -16.09
N PRO A 6 19.41 -8.71 -15.29
CA PRO A 6 18.37 -8.58 -14.26
C PRO A 6 16.94 -8.71 -14.81
N ALA A 7 16.70 -8.24 -16.03
CA ALA A 7 15.38 -8.31 -16.65
C ALA A 7 15.01 -9.74 -17.09
N GLU A 8 15.97 -10.52 -17.60
CA GLU A 8 15.76 -11.93 -17.93
C GLU A 8 15.54 -12.76 -16.67
N PHE A 9 16.33 -12.51 -15.63
CA PHE A 9 16.17 -13.16 -14.34
C PHE A 9 14.79 -12.86 -13.72
N GLN A 10 14.36 -11.60 -13.72
CA GLN A 10 13.04 -11.23 -13.21
C GLN A 10 11.89 -11.89 -13.98
N ARG A 11 11.99 -11.97 -15.32
CA ARG A 11 10.98 -12.67 -16.13
C ARG A 11 10.88 -14.15 -15.78
N GLN A 12 12.02 -14.82 -15.67
CA GLN A 12 12.07 -16.22 -15.28
C GLN A 12 11.39 -16.44 -13.92
N LEU A 13 11.64 -15.57 -12.94
CA LEU A 13 10.99 -15.64 -11.63
C LEU A 13 9.46 -15.48 -11.71
N CYS A 14 8.94 -14.62 -12.58
CA CYS A 14 7.50 -14.49 -12.78
C CYS A 14 6.91 -15.72 -13.49
N GLU A 15 7.57 -16.23 -14.53
CA GLU A 15 7.13 -17.40 -15.29
C GLU A 15 7.11 -18.69 -14.45
N GLU A 16 8.09 -18.83 -13.54
CA GLU A 16 8.22 -19.98 -12.65
C GLU A 16 7.46 -19.81 -11.33
N ASN A 17 6.70 -18.72 -11.13
CA ASN A 17 5.95 -18.49 -9.90
C ASN A 17 4.86 -19.56 -9.73
N PRO A 18 4.91 -20.39 -8.66
CA PRO A 18 3.92 -21.45 -8.45
C PRO A 18 2.61 -20.95 -7.81
N HIS A 19 2.52 -19.67 -7.47
CA HIS A 19 1.39 -19.08 -6.76
C HIS A 19 0.47 -18.29 -7.69
N ASP A 20 -0.83 -18.42 -7.45
CA ASP A 20 -1.87 -17.57 -8.06
C ASP A 20 -2.06 -16.33 -7.18
N HIS A 21 -2.01 -15.15 -7.80
CA HIS A 21 -2.25 -13.86 -7.16
C HIS A 21 -3.33 -13.04 -7.89
N SER A 22 -4.11 -13.67 -8.76
CA SER A 22 -5.17 -13.03 -9.54
C SER A 22 -6.31 -12.45 -8.70
N ASP A 23 -6.39 -12.86 -7.42
CA ASP A 23 -7.32 -12.33 -6.42
C ASP A 23 -6.76 -11.13 -5.63
N LEU A 24 -5.47 -10.80 -5.77
CA LEU A 24 -4.84 -9.68 -5.08
C LEU A 24 -4.92 -8.38 -5.88
N SER A 25 -5.04 -7.28 -5.14
CA SER A 25 -5.04 -5.92 -5.68
C SER A 25 -3.97 -5.04 -5.03
N ALA A 26 -3.32 -4.19 -5.83
CA ALA A 26 -2.34 -3.23 -5.38
C ALA A 26 -2.70 -1.80 -5.80
N LEU A 27 -2.64 -0.87 -4.85
CA LEU A 27 -2.79 0.55 -5.09
C LEU A 27 -1.46 1.26 -4.84
N PHE A 28 -0.95 1.93 -5.88
CA PHE A 28 0.17 2.83 -5.77
C PHE A 28 -0.32 4.27 -5.65
N LEU A 29 0.12 4.97 -4.61
CA LEU A 29 -0.04 6.42 -4.50
C LEU A 29 1.27 7.10 -4.92
N ASN A 30 1.28 7.70 -6.10
CA ASN A 30 2.40 8.50 -6.60
C ASN A 30 2.36 9.90 -6.00
N CYS A 31 2.96 10.05 -4.82
CA CYS A 31 3.05 11.29 -4.06
C CYS A 31 4.06 12.29 -4.64
N THR A 32 4.19 12.37 -5.97
CA THR A 32 4.96 13.43 -6.61
C THR A 32 4.34 14.80 -6.38
N LEU A 33 5.17 15.85 -6.46
CA LEU A 33 4.71 17.24 -6.39
C LEU A 33 4.26 17.78 -7.76
N LYS A 34 4.47 17.03 -8.84
CA LYS A 34 4.22 17.48 -10.21
C LYS A 34 2.84 17.03 -10.69
N PRO A 35 1.90 17.97 -10.97
CA PRO A 35 0.58 17.61 -11.48
C PRO A 35 0.70 16.96 -12.86
N SER A 36 -0.25 16.09 -13.20
CA SER A 36 -0.36 15.51 -14.54
C SER A 36 -0.61 16.59 -15.60
N PRO A 37 -0.06 16.46 -16.83
CA PRO A 37 0.70 15.31 -17.36
C PRO A 37 2.22 15.40 -17.15
N GLN A 38 2.72 16.22 -16.21
CA GLN A 38 4.17 16.36 -16.04
C GLN A 38 4.85 15.05 -15.64
N THR A 39 6.06 14.83 -16.18
CA THR A 39 6.86 13.63 -15.91
C THR A 39 7.30 13.56 -14.45
N SER A 40 6.97 12.44 -13.81
CA SER A 40 7.40 12.08 -12.45
C SER A 40 8.43 10.96 -12.51
N HIS A 41 9.64 11.17 -12.01
CA HIS A 41 10.65 10.11 -11.95
C HIS A 41 10.22 8.96 -11.02
N THR A 42 9.51 9.28 -9.94
CA THR A 42 8.89 8.29 -9.06
C THR A 42 7.90 7.41 -9.82
N ARG A 43 7.23 7.94 -10.86
CA ARG A 43 6.35 7.13 -11.72
C ARG A 43 7.13 6.02 -12.43
N GLY A 44 8.31 6.33 -12.96
CA GLY A 44 9.14 5.32 -13.64
C GLY A 44 9.55 4.16 -12.72
N LEU A 45 9.84 4.43 -11.44
CA LEU A 45 10.11 3.37 -10.46
C LEU A 45 8.85 2.58 -10.10
N ILE A 46 7.71 3.28 -9.94
CA ILE A 46 6.41 2.62 -9.72
C ILE A 46 6.10 1.68 -10.88
N ASP A 47 6.26 2.11 -12.12
CA ASP A 47 5.91 1.32 -13.31
C ASP A 47 6.72 0.01 -13.39
N VAL A 48 7.98 0.00 -12.90
CA VAL A 48 8.78 -1.23 -12.82
C VAL A 48 8.19 -2.21 -11.81
N SER A 49 7.89 -1.76 -10.59
CA SER A 49 7.30 -2.63 -9.55
C SER A 49 5.88 -3.06 -9.89
N ALA A 50 5.07 -2.14 -10.42
CA ALA A 50 3.71 -2.41 -10.90
C ALA A 50 3.73 -3.46 -12.02
N GLY A 51 4.61 -3.32 -13.00
CA GLY A 51 4.73 -4.29 -14.10
C GLY A 51 5.12 -5.69 -13.62
N ILE A 52 5.92 -5.82 -12.56
CA ILE A 52 6.22 -7.12 -11.94
C ILE A 52 4.98 -7.70 -11.26
N MET A 53 4.22 -6.88 -10.53
CA MET A 53 2.96 -7.30 -9.90
C MET A 53 1.94 -7.76 -10.96
N GLU A 54 1.74 -6.97 -12.02
CA GLU A 54 0.86 -7.32 -13.14
C GLU A 54 1.30 -8.59 -13.86
N ALA A 55 2.61 -8.81 -14.04
CA ALA A 55 3.16 -10.04 -14.63
C ALA A 55 2.95 -11.29 -13.76
N ASN A 56 2.54 -11.11 -12.50
CA ASN A 56 2.11 -12.18 -11.59
C ASN A 56 0.60 -12.11 -11.33
N ASP A 57 -0.17 -11.53 -12.25
CA ASP A 57 -1.64 -11.44 -12.23
C ASP A 57 -2.26 -10.57 -11.12
N VAL A 58 -1.46 -9.83 -10.36
CA VAL A 58 -1.99 -8.85 -9.38
C VAL A 58 -2.64 -7.68 -10.11
N SER A 59 -3.87 -7.31 -9.73
CA SER A 59 -4.55 -6.13 -10.27
C SER A 59 -3.92 -4.83 -9.72
N VAL A 60 -3.35 -3.98 -10.58
CA VAL A 60 -2.67 -2.76 -10.15
C VAL A 60 -3.42 -1.49 -10.54
N GLU A 61 -3.59 -0.56 -9.60
CA GLU A 61 -4.01 0.81 -9.83
C GLU A 61 -2.91 1.80 -9.40
N VAL A 62 -2.68 2.86 -10.19
CA VAL A 62 -1.78 3.96 -9.82
C VAL A 62 -2.55 5.28 -9.77
N LEU A 63 -2.67 5.87 -8.59
CA LEU A 63 -3.30 7.17 -8.37
C LEU A 63 -2.22 8.23 -8.04
N ARG A 64 -2.38 9.45 -8.57
CA ARG A 64 -1.49 10.58 -8.28
C ARG A 64 -2.22 11.60 -7.40
N PRO A 65 -1.98 11.65 -6.08
CA PRO A 65 -2.79 12.47 -5.18
C PRO A 65 -2.76 13.96 -5.50
N VAL A 66 -1.65 14.49 -6.05
CA VAL A 66 -1.55 15.92 -6.44
C VAL A 66 -2.53 16.33 -7.55
N ASP A 67 -3.15 15.38 -8.25
CA ASP A 67 -4.18 15.65 -9.26
C ASP A 67 -5.59 15.77 -8.66
N HIS A 68 -5.75 15.56 -7.35
CA HIS A 68 -7.03 15.58 -6.65
C HIS A 68 -7.05 16.66 -5.55
N PRO A 69 -8.19 17.33 -5.32
CA PRO A 69 -8.33 18.29 -4.22
C PRO A 69 -8.44 17.55 -2.89
N VAL A 70 -7.31 17.10 -2.34
CA VAL A 70 -7.23 16.50 -1.01
C VAL A 70 -7.07 17.63 0.00
N ALA A 71 -8.00 17.71 0.96
CA ALA A 71 -7.92 18.69 2.04
C ALA A 71 -6.77 18.35 3.02
N HIS A 72 -6.26 19.34 3.75
CA HIS A 72 -5.33 19.06 4.87
C HIS A 72 -6.12 18.75 6.13
N GLY A 73 -5.63 17.83 6.96
CA GLY A 73 -6.25 17.49 8.25
C GLY A 73 -6.19 15.99 8.54
N VAL A 74 -6.84 15.54 9.61
CA VAL A 74 -6.73 14.15 10.10
C VAL A 74 -8.07 13.40 10.18
N TYR A 75 -9.19 14.07 9.85
CA TYR A 75 -10.51 13.45 9.88
C TYR A 75 -10.85 12.74 8.57
N PRO A 76 -11.68 11.69 8.55
CA PRO A 76 -12.00 10.94 7.33
C PRO A 76 -12.54 11.82 6.18
N ASP A 77 -13.37 12.80 6.49
CA ASP A 77 -13.90 13.78 5.54
C ASP A 77 -13.73 15.19 6.11
N MET A 78 -12.86 16.00 5.50
CA MET A 78 -12.62 17.37 5.97
C MET A 78 -13.68 18.37 5.53
N THR A 79 -14.62 17.99 4.65
CA THR A 79 -15.74 18.88 4.30
C THR A 79 -16.68 19.11 5.48
N GLU A 80 -16.78 18.13 6.39
CA GLU A 80 -17.44 18.24 7.69
C GLU A 80 -16.67 19.14 8.68
N HIS A 81 -15.44 19.51 8.35
CA HIS A 81 -14.52 20.29 9.18
C HIS A 81 -14.06 21.59 8.50
N GLY A 82 -14.91 22.18 7.67
CA GLY A 82 -14.75 23.54 7.14
C GLY A 82 -13.99 23.66 5.82
N TRP A 83 -13.64 22.54 5.18
CA TRP A 83 -13.16 22.54 3.80
C TRP A 83 -14.33 22.51 2.81
N ASN A 84 -14.19 23.18 1.66
CA ASN A 84 -15.24 23.17 0.63
C ASN A 84 -15.25 21.85 -0.17
N GLU A 85 -14.08 21.24 -0.34
CA GLU A 85 -13.86 20.04 -1.13
C GLU A 85 -12.86 19.13 -0.42
N ASP A 86 -13.09 17.82 -0.50
CA ASP A 86 -12.12 16.82 -0.08
C ASP A 86 -12.30 15.53 -0.90
N ALA A 87 -11.29 15.21 -1.72
CA ALA A 87 -11.26 13.98 -2.48
C ALA A 87 -10.81 12.76 -1.63
N TRP A 88 -10.32 12.98 -0.41
CA TRP A 88 -9.79 11.92 0.44
C TRP A 88 -10.79 10.79 0.71
N PRO A 89 -12.08 11.02 1.03
CA PRO A 89 -13.02 9.92 1.30
C PRO A 89 -13.11 8.90 0.15
N ALA A 90 -13.02 9.36 -1.11
CA ALA A 90 -13.03 8.47 -2.27
C ALA A 90 -11.70 7.72 -2.42
N ILE A 91 -10.56 8.40 -2.21
CA ILE A 91 -9.22 7.79 -2.26
C ILE A 91 -9.06 6.77 -1.12
N GLN A 92 -9.53 7.10 0.09
CA GLN A 92 -9.49 6.24 1.27
C GLN A 92 -10.26 4.95 1.04
N LYS A 93 -11.41 4.99 0.35
CA LYS A 93 -12.13 3.76 -0.02
C LYS A 93 -11.28 2.82 -0.88
N LYS A 94 -10.51 3.36 -1.83
CA LYS A 94 -9.56 2.56 -2.64
C LYS A 94 -8.42 2.02 -1.78
N VAL A 95 -7.85 2.86 -0.91
CA VAL A 95 -6.79 2.46 0.03
C VAL A 95 -7.24 1.30 0.92
N MET A 96 -8.47 1.36 1.45
CA MET A 96 -9.01 0.32 2.33
C MET A 96 -9.46 -0.94 1.59
N ALA A 97 -9.69 -0.85 0.28
CA ALA A 97 -10.08 -1.98 -0.56
C ALA A 97 -8.87 -2.72 -1.17
N ALA A 98 -7.71 -2.08 -1.25
CA ALA A 98 -6.50 -2.70 -1.79
C ALA A 98 -5.84 -3.64 -0.76
N ASP A 99 -5.37 -4.79 -1.23
CA ASP A 99 -4.61 -5.75 -0.41
C ASP A 99 -3.18 -5.26 -0.16
N ILE A 100 -2.63 -4.51 -1.13
CA ILE A 100 -1.28 -3.95 -1.10
C ILE A 100 -1.36 -2.45 -1.35
N LEU A 101 -0.87 -1.64 -0.41
CA LEU A 101 -0.70 -0.20 -0.58
C LEU A 101 0.78 0.15 -0.70
N VAL A 102 1.16 0.83 -1.78
CA VAL A 102 2.52 1.33 -1.99
C VAL A 102 2.53 2.85 -2.09
N LEU A 103 3.29 3.51 -1.20
CA LEU A 103 3.51 4.95 -1.25
C LEU A 103 4.78 5.27 -2.04
N GLY A 104 4.63 5.71 -3.28
CA GLY A 104 5.74 6.20 -4.09
C GLY A 104 5.95 7.69 -3.87
N THR A 105 7.00 8.07 -3.14
CA THR A 105 7.33 9.48 -2.85
C THR A 105 8.70 9.86 -3.42
N PRO A 106 8.86 11.05 -4.02
CA PRO A 106 10.19 11.60 -4.22
C PRO A 106 10.81 11.93 -2.85
N ILE A 107 12.13 11.85 -2.76
CA ILE A 107 12.89 12.26 -1.58
C ILE A 107 13.63 13.56 -1.90
N TRP A 108 13.48 14.54 -1.02
CA TRP A 108 14.22 15.81 -1.08
C TRP A 108 14.77 16.11 0.31
N LEU A 109 16.09 16.33 0.42
CA LEU A 109 16.77 16.61 1.69
C LEU A 109 16.51 15.56 2.79
N GLY A 110 16.33 14.30 2.40
CA GLY A 110 16.05 13.20 3.33
C GLY A 110 14.58 13.04 3.70
N GLU A 111 13.70 13.91 3.23
CA GLU A 111 12.27 13.90 3.58
C GLU A 111 11.40 13.42 2.42
N LYS A 112 10.26 12.83 2.80
CA LYS A 112 9.16 12.55 1.86
C LYS A 112 8.49 13.84 1.39
N SER A 113 7.78 13.78 0.26
CA SER A 113 7.06 14.95 -0.25
C SER A 113 5.97 15.42 0.71
N SER A 114 5.62 16.71 0.62
CA SER A 114 4.46 17.25 1.34
C SER A 114 3.16 16.52 0.98
N VAL A 115 3.00 16.11 -0.27
CA VAL A 115 1.88 15.28 -0.74
C VAL A 115 1.84 13.93 -0.02
N CYS A 116 2.99 13.27 0.16
CA CYS A 116 3.07 12.01 0.91
C CYS A 116 2.75 12.21 2.39
N THR A 117 3.27 13.28 3.00
CA THR A 117 2.92 13.66 4.38
C THR A 117 1.43 13.88 4.53
N GLN A 118 0.82 14.66 3.62
CA GLN A 118 -0.63 14.87 3.63
C GLN A 118 -1.37 13.53 3.58
N VAL A 119 -1.09 12.67 2.60
CA VAL A 119 -1.70 11.32 2.47
C VAL A 119 -1.58 10.50 3.76
N VAL A 120 -0.42 10.52 4.42
CA VAL A 120 -0.21 9.79 5.69
C VAL A 120 -1.05 10.38 6.82
N ASP A 121 -1.09 11.71 6.94
CA ASP A 121 -1.90 12.39 7.96
C ASP A 121 -3.40 12.10 7.74
N ARG A 122 -3.86 12.02 6.48
CA ARG A 122 -5.23 11.65 6.13
C ARG A 122 -5.53 10.16 6.43
N GLY A 123 -4.55 9.27 6.30
CA GLY A 123 -4.67 7.85 6.61
C GLY A 123 -4.64 7.53 8.11
N GLY A 124 -4.03 8.40 8.91
CA GLY A 124 -3.82 8.24 10.35
C GLY A 124 -4.96 8.72 11.26
N GLY A 125 -6.15 8.99 10.72
CA GLY A 125 -7.31 9.39 11.52
C GLY A 125 -7.62 8.39 12.64
N PRO A 126 -8.31 8.81 13.73
CA PRO A 126 -8.58 7.95 14.88
C PRO A 126 -9.22 6.64 14.41
N ARG A 127 -8.44 5.56 14.53
CA ARG A 127 -8.85 4.22 14.13
C ARG A 127 -10.13 3.90 14.88
N ALA A 128 -11.22 3.61 14.17
CA ALA A 128 -12.37 2.98 14.81
C ALA A 128 -11.85 1.75 15.58
N PRO A 129 -12.37 1.47 16.79
CA PRO A 129 -11.94 0.29 17.54
C PRO A 129 -12.06 -0.94 16.63
N PRO A 130 -11.08 -1.87 16.66
CA PRO A 130 -11.09 -3.02 15.77
C PRO A 130 -12.41 -3.78 15.93
N THR A 131 -13.13 -3.97 14.82
CA THR A 131 -14.37 -4.75 14.77
C THR A 131 -14.11 -6.25 14.72
N TRP A 132 -12.84 -6.67 14.60
CA TRP A 132 -12.45 -8.06 14.69
C TRP A 132 -12.57 -8.55 16.13
N THR A 133 -13.61 -9.33 16.42
CA THR A 133 -13.65 -10.16 17.61
C THR A 133 -12.57 -11.24 17.49
N PRO A 134 -11.63 -11.38 18.44
CA PRO A 134 -10.73 -12.52 18.44
C PRO A 134 -11.55 -13.80 18.54
N SER A 135 -11.36 -14.72 17.60
CA SER A 135 -11.85 -16.10 17.75
C SER A 135 -11.39 -16.64 19.10
N PRO A 136 -12.26 -17.34 19.86
CA PRO A 136 -11.88 -17.83 21.17
C PRO A 136 -10.66 -18.74 21.03
N VAL A 137 -9.54 -18.33 21.63
CA VAL A 137 -8.35 -19.16 21.76
C VAL A 137 -8.77 -20.42 22.50
N ALA A 138 -8.65 -21.58 21.85
CA ALA A 138 -8.85 -22.86 22.50
C ALA A 138 -7.90 -22.95 23.71
N PRO A 139 -8.38 -23.40 24.89
CA PRO A 139 -7.56 -23.45 26.09
C PRO A 139 -6.36 -24.39 25.86
N PRO A 140 -5.18 -24.08 26.42
CA PRO A 140 -4.02 -24.93 26.29
C PRO A 140 -4.30 -26.29 26.93
N THR A 141 -4.20 -27.36 26.15
CA THR A 141 -4.15 -28.73 26.66
C THR A 141 -2.91 -28.89 27.51
N THR A 142 -3.08 -28.99 28.82
CA THR A 142 -2.00 -29.32 29.75
C THR A 142 -1.57 -30.77 29.54
N SER A 143 -0.36 -30.98 29.05
CA SER A 143 0.29 -32.30 29.04
C SER A 143 0.56 -32.76 30.49
N PRO A 144 0.42 -34.06 30.81
CA PRO A 144 0.62 -34.56 32.16
C PRO A 144 2.09 -34.43 32.61
N SER A 145 2.24 -33.99 33.86
CA SER A 145 3.51 -33.77 34.57
C SER A 145 4.43 -34.99 34.54
N GLU A 146 5.67 -34.81 34.09
CA GLU A 146 6.75 -35.77 34.34
C GLU A 146 7.25 -35.62 35.79
N THR A 147 7.09 -36.67 36.58
CA THR A 147 7.70 -36.79 37.91
C THR A 147 9.11 -37.37 37.73
N PRO A 148 10.19 -36.70 38.19
CA PRO A 148 11.54 -37.26 38.07
C PRO A 148 11.77 -38.38 39.11
N PRO A 149 12.52 -39.45 38.76
CA PRO A 149 12.77 -40.57 39.66
C PRO A 149 13.83 -40.28 40.73
N SER A 150 13.73 -41.03 41.83
CA SER A 150 14.49 -40.96 43.10
C SER A 150 16.00 -41.17 42.99
#